data_AF-A0A6H5GWA3-F1
#
_entry.id   AF-A0A6H5GWA3-F1
#
_cell.length_a   1.000
_cell.length_b   1.000
_cell.length_c   1.000
_cell.angle_alpha   90.00
_cell.angle_beta   90.00
_cell.angle_gamma   90.00
#
_symmetry.space_group_name_H-M   'P 1'
#
loop_
_entity.id
_entity.type
_entity.pdbx_description
1 polymer ?
#
loop_
_entity_poly.entity_id
_entity_poly.type
_entity_poly.pdbx_seq_one_letter_code
_entity_poly.pdbx_strand_id
1 'polypeptide(L)'
;MSQGPARAKLVMACPNPKLQQWLEEALDEARIQNDSRRVSNLKKALASLRKYPVRLKSARECLILDKFSSKLVAELEERERREEAEWIAASAAVENLGQASQPDCRVNSNSSKNPSPRKTAESIATNSNLVLPTSVVESLIVPSKNSKKRKCGQCTQPPESEVNDTPAPFEPFTLESFEVVLLVDTAEQGFLTSVTKDDAVDVRIKYEVRHLKVGDYAWIARGECGRELMLPYIVERKRLDDVMSSIKDGRFSEQKFRLKMSKIPNVILLVEYLEMRGDTKTIYQAIANTMVQGLFTVKETKNNIQAFRYLLSVTSFLTSALHGKILERAVEFSAYENLSSPVVVRLPEFKSFISGLGKIRSFTSKEMFTKQLVQLNGLSADKAWTITSKYATPMAFIEAAEENGPLFLADLEYGLLNRRIGPTISSVLHKFYSTSVF
;
A
#
# COMPACT_ATOMS: atom_id res chain seq x y z
N MET A 1 3.18 -49.11 0.66
CA MET A 1 2.72 -47.90 -0.05
C MET A 1 2.20 -46.91 0.98
N SER A 2 3.05 -45.99 1.45
CA SER A 2 2.67 -45.00 2.47
C SER A 2 2.16 -43.75 1.77
N GLN A 3 0.93 -43.34 2.06
CA GLN A 3 0.33 -42.13 1.53
C GLN A 3 1.00 -40.91 2.17
N GLY A 4 1.54 -40.01 1.34
CA GLY A 4 2.17 -38.78 1.79
C GLY A 4 1.19 -37.83 2.50
N PRO A 5 1.69 -36.89 3.32
CA PRO A 5 0.83 -36.03 4.11
C PRO A 5 0.00 -35.09 3.22
N ALA A 6 -1.29 -35.00 3.54
CA ALA A 6 -2.24 -34.16 2.84
C ALA A 6 -1.83 -32.67 2.91
N ARG A 7 -1.81 -32.02 1.76
CA ARG A 7 -1.48 -30.59 1.60
C ARG A 7 -2.48 -29.76 2.40
N ALA A 8 -2.02 -29.09 3.46
CA ALA A 8 -2.85 -28.15 4.22
C ALA A 8 -3.35 -27.03 3.28
N LYS A 9 -4.66 -26.99 3.06
CA LYS A 9 -5.30 -26.01 2.19
C LYS A 9 -5.78 -24.87 3.08
N LEU A 10 -5.07 -23.75 3.06
CA LEU A 10 -5.55 -22.51 3.66
C LEU A 10 -6.80 -22.07 2.88
N VAL A 11 -7.98 -22.31 3.43
CA VAL A 11 -9.24 -21.84 2.86
C VAL A 11 -9.45 -20.42 3.38
N MET A 12 -9.17 -19.42 2.55
CA MET A 12 -9.59 -18.05 2.84
C MET A 12 -11.12 -17.99 2.88
N ALA A 13 -11.65 -17.27 3.86
CA ALA A 13 -13.06 -16.88 3.87
C ALA A 13 -13.33 -16.05 2.60
N CYS A 14 -14.31 -16.50 1.80
CA CYS A 14 -14.84 -15.92 0.57
C CYS A 14 -14.08 -14.69 0.01
N PRO A 15 -13.11 -14.88 -0.91
CA PRO A 15 -12.35 -13.77 -1.50
C PRO A 15 -13.18 -12.77 -2.33
N ASN A 16 -14.37 -13.20 -2.80
CA ASN A 16 -15.24 -12.47 -3.71
C ASN A 16 -16.67 -12.37 -3.15
N PRO A 17 -16.89 -11.70 -2.00
CA PRO A 17 -18.17 -11.77 -1.28
C PRO A 17 -19.33 -11.15 -2.07
N LYS A 18 -19.09 -10.05 -2.77
CA LYS A 18 -20.11 -9.31 -3.51
C LYS A 18 -20.59 -10.05 -4.77
N LEU A 19 -19.64 -10.55 -5.57
CA LEU A 19 -19.94 -11.39 -6.73
C LEU A 19 -20.61 -12.71 -6.32
N GLN A 20 -20.22 -13.27 -5.17
CA GLN A 20 -20.88 -14.45 -4.62
C GLN A 20 -22.33 -14.14 -4.24
N GLN A 21 -22.58 -13.04 -3.53
CA GLN A 21 -23.93 -12.61 -3.16
C GLN A 21 -24.82 -12.45 -4.40
N TRP A 22 -24.36 -11.75 -5.44
CA TRP A 22 -25.11 -11.56 -6.68
C TRP A 22 -25.46 -12.88 -7.39
N LEU A 23 -24.55 -13.86 -7.36
CA LEU A 23 -24.78 -15.19 -7.93
C LEU A 23 -25.76 -16.02 -7.08
N GLU A 24 -25.75 -15.85 -5.76
CA GLU A 24 -26.70 -16.49 -4.85
C GLU A 24 -28.11 -15.91 -5.04
N GLU A 25 -28.23 -14.59 -5.14
CA GLU A 25 -29.49 -13.90 -5.44
C GLU A 25 -30.04 -14.32 -6.81
N ALA A 26 -29.21 -14.33 -7.86
CA ALA A 26 -29.62 -14.80 -9.19
C ALA A 26 -29.99 -16.29 -9.21
N LEU A 27 -29.39 -17.10 -8.33
CA LEU A 27 -29.72 -18.52 -8.18
C LEU A 27 -31.09 -18.70 -7.53
N ASP A 28 -31.43 -17.89 -6.53
CA ASP A 28 -32.73 -17.90 -5.87
C ASP A 28 -33.83 -17.39 -6.81
N GLU A 29 -33.57 -16.35 -7.59
CA GLU A 29 -34.45 -15.89 -8.67
C GLU A 29 -34.72 -17.00 -9.70
N ALA A 30 -33.67 -17.71 -10.15
CA ALA A 30 -33.80 -18.81 -11.10
C ALA A 30 -34.58 -20.01 -10.53
N ARG A 31 -34.50 -20.24 -9.20
CA ARG A 31 -35.31 -21.26 -8.51
C ARG A 31 -36.79 -20.87 -8.48
N ILE A 32 -37.09 -19.62 -8.17
CA ILE A 32 -38.46 -19.09 -8.18
C ILE A 32 -39.08 -19.20 -9.58
N GLN A 33 -38.28 -18.96 -10.62
CA GLN A 33 -38.69 -19.06 -12.03
C GLN A 33 -38.73 -20.51 -12.58
N ASN A 34 -38.39 -21.52 -11.77
CA ASN A 34 -38.30 -22.93 -12.18
C ASN A 34 -37.38 -23.20 -13.41
N ASP A 35 -36.37 -22.36 -13.66
CA ASP A 35 -35.39 -22.57 -14.73
C ASP A 35 -34.27 -23.51 -14.28
N SER A 36 -34.50 -24.81 -14.45
CA SER A 36 -33.56 -25.88 -14.10
C SER A 36 -32.17 -25.74 -14.76
N ARG A 37 -32.11 -25.20 -15.99
CA ARG A 37 -30.86 -25.05 -16.74
C ARG A 37 -30.04 -23.89 -16.18
N ARG A 38 -30.69 -22.76 -15.89
CA ARG A 38 -30.05 -21.58 -15.30
C ARG A 38 -29.56 -21.87 -13.88
N VAL A 39 -30.34 -22.58 -13.07
CA VAL A 39 -29.93 -23.05 -11.74
C VAL A 39 -28.65 -23.91 -11.81
N SER A 40 -28.56 -24.85 -12.76
CA SER A 40 -27.38 -25.70 -12.94
C SER A 40 -26.13 -24.89 -13.34
N ASN A 41 -26.29 -23.91 -14.23
CA ASN A 41 -25.19 -23.05 -14.67
C ASN A 41 -24.69 -22.14 -13.54
N LEU A 42 -25.60 -21.50 -12.79
CA LEU A 42 -25.25 -20.63 -11.67
C LEU A 42 -24.57 -21.40 -10.54
N LYS A 43 -25.03 -22.62 -10.20
CA LYS A 43 -24.33 -23.49 -9.23
C LYS A 43 -22.89 -23.80 -9.65
N LYS A 44 -22.65 -24.04 -10.94
CA LYS A 44 -21.30 -24.30 -11.47
C LYS A 44 -20.42 -23.06 -11.41
N ALA A 45 -20.94 -21.90 -11.81
CA ALA A 45 -20.23 -20.62 -11.74
C ALA A 45 -19.87 -20.27 -10.29
N LEU A 46 -20.81 -20.43 -9.36
CA LEU A 46 -20.60 -20.18 -7.93
C LEU A 46 -19.56 -21.13 -7.31
N ALA A 47 -19.57 -22.41 -7.68
CA ALA A 47 -18.54 -23.36 -7.27
C ALA A 47 -17.15 -23.02 -7.83
N SER A 48 -17.09 -22.44 -9.03
CA SER A 48 -15.85 -21.95 -9.65
C SER A 48 -15.31 -20.72 -8.91
N LEU A 49 -16.18 -19.74 -8.63
CA LEU A 49 -15.85 -18.52 -7.90
C LEU A 49 -15.35 -18.82 -6.47
N ARG A 50 -16.00 -19.74 -5.75
CA ARG A 50 -15.58 -20.14 -4.39
C ARG A 50 -14.21 -20.84 -4.35
N LYS A 51 -13.79 -21.46 -5.46
CA LYS A 51 -12.46 -22.08 -5.57
C LYS A 51 -11.39 -21.08 -5.97
N TYR A 52 -11.78 -19.90 -6.45
CA TYR A 52 -10.85 -18.89 -6.94
C TYR A 52 -10.32 -18.06 -5.77
N PRO A 53 -8.99 -18.11 -5.47
CA PRO A 53 -8.43 -17.52 -4.27
C PRO A 53 -8.17 -16.02 -4.38
N VAL A 54 -8.31 -15.43 -5.57
CA VAL A 54 -8.01 -14.02 -5.85
C VAL A 54 -9.29 -13.21 -5.91
N ARG A 55 -9.24 -11.97 -5.41
CA ARG A 55 -10.35 -11.02 -5.52
C ARG A 55 -10.42 -10.45 -6.92
N LEU A 56 -11.57 -10.60 -7.56
CA LEU A 56 -11.93 -9.99 -8.85
C LEU A 56 -12.41 -8.56 -8.60
N LYS A 57 -11.97 -7.62 -9.44
CA LYS A 57 -12.24 -6.18 -9.28
C LYS A 57 -13.49 -5.70 -10.00
N SER A 58 -13.91 -6.44 -11.01
CA SER A 58 -15.15 -6.17 -11.75
C SER A 58 -15.81 -7.47 -12.17
N ALA A 59 -17.10 -7.39 -12.49
CA ALA A 59 -17.85 -8.51 -13.05
C ALA A 59 -17.19 -9.06 -14.33
N ARG A 60 -16.53 -8.21 -15.12
CA ARG A 60 -15.84 -8.58 -16.36
C ARG A 60 -14.75 -9.62 -16.16
N GLU A 61 -14.01 -9.52 -15.06
CA GLU A 61 -12.90 -10.41 -14.77
C GLU A 61 -13.35 -11.85 -14.48
N CYS A 62 -14.64 -12.08 -14.23
CA CYS A 62 -15.21 -13.42 -14.13
C CYS A 62 -15.04 -14.25 -15.41
N LEU A 63 -14.76 -13.64 -16.58
CA LEU A 63 -14.42 -14.37 -17.81
C LEU A 63 -13.16 -15.25 -17.68
N ILE A 64 -12.28 -14.95 -16.72
CA ILE A 64 -11.08 -15.75 -16.45
C ILE A 64 -11.45 -17.09 -15.80
N LEU A 65 -12.64 -17.18 -15.17
CA LEU A 65 -13.09 -18.35 -14.45
C LEU A 65 -13.81 -19.34 -15.38
N ASP A 66 -13.53 -20.63 -15.19
CA ASP A 66 -14.30 -21.69 -15.87
C ASP A 66 -15.77 -21.61 -15.43
N LYS A 67 -16.67 -21.95 -16.35
CA LYS A 67 -18.13 -21.95 -16.17
C LYS A 67 -18.79 -20.57 -16.07
N PHE A 68 -18.09 -19.50 -16.42
CA PHE A 68 -18.69 -18.19 -16.69
C PHE A 68 -18.91 -18.01 -18.20
N SER A 69 -20.16 -17.78 -18.58
CA SER A 69 -20.51 -17.46 -19.97
C SER A 69 -20.51 -15.94 -20.18
N SER A 70 -20.27 -15.49 -21.41
CA SER A 70 -20.34 -14.07 -21.77
C SER A 70 -21.67 -13.42 -21.37
N LYS A 71 -22.79 -14.17 -21.49
CA LYS A 71 -24.11 -13.72 -21.05
C LYS A 71 -24.20 -13.51 -19.54
N LEU A 72 -23.68 -14.44 -18.75
CA LEU A 72 -23.67 -14.33 -17.29
C LEU A 72 -22.79 -13.16 -16.83
N VAL A 73 -21.65 -12.96 -17.49
CA VAL A 73 -20.76 -11.83 -17.17
C VAL A 73 -21.43 -10.50 -17.49
N ALA A 74 -22.07 -10.37 -18.65
CA ALA A 74 -22.80 -9.15 -19.01
C ALA A 74 -23.93 -8.84 -18.01
N GLU A 75 -24.61 -9.86 -17.50
CA GLU A 75 -25.64 -9.71 -16.46
C GLU A 75 -25.04 -9.19 -15.13
N LEU A 76 -23.88 -9.71 -14.73
CA LEU A 76 -23.16 -9.25 -13.55
C LEU A 76 -22.61 -7.82 -13.73
N GLU A 77 -22.12 -7.47 -14.93
CA GLU A 77 -21.68 -6.10 -15.27
C GLU A 77 -22.84 -5.09 -15.21
N GLU A 78 -24.04 -5.50 -15.61
CA GLU A 78 -25.24 -4.68 -15.48
C GLU A 78 -25.61 -4.46 -14.00
N ARG A 79 -25.50 -5.50 -13.18
CA ARG A 79 -25.77 -5.42 -11.74
C ARG A 79 -24.75 -4.53 -11.03
N GLU A 80 -23.48 -4.65 -11.39
CA GLU A 80 -22.41 -3.77 -10.92
C GLU A 80 -22.69 -2.30 -11.26
N ARG A 81 -23.10 -2.01 -12.50
CA ARG A 81 -23.44 -0.63 -12.92
C ARG A 81 -24.67 -0.07 -12.21
N ARG A 82 -25.68 -0.92 -11.95
CA ARG A 82 -26.89 -0.49 -11.24
C ARG A 82 -26.58 -0.06 -9.81
N GLU A 83 -25.81 -0.87 -9.08
CA GLU A 83 -25.42 -0.51 -7.73
C GLU A 83 -24.49 0.71 -7.68
N GLU A 84 -23.61 0.87 -8.67
CA GLU A 84 -22.78 2.08 -8.80
C GLU A 84 -23.66 3.33 -9.04
N ALA A 85 -24.67 3.22 -9.90
CA ALA A 85 -25.62 4.30 -10.15
C ALA A 85 -26.50 4.62 -8.94
N GLU A 86 -27.00 3.60 -8.23
CA GLU A 86 -27.77 3.76 -6.99
C GLU A 86 -26.92 4.41 -5.89
N TRP A 87 -25.66 4.01 -5.76
CA TRP A 87 -24.70 4.62 -4.83
C TRP A 87 -24.43 6.09 -5.17
N ILE A 88 -24.23 6.42 -6.45
CA ILE A 88 -24.05 7.80 -6.92
C ILE A 88 -25.32 8.62 -6.63
N ALA A 89 -26.50 8.09 -6.91
CA ALA A 89 -27.77 8.76 -6.67
C ALA A 89 -28.03 8.99 -5.16
N ALA A 90 -27.75 7.99 -4.32
CA ALA A 90 -27.85 8.11 -2.87
C ALA A 90 -26.85 9.14 -2.32
N SER A 91 -25.62 9.15 -2.83
CA SER A 91 -24.59 10.14 -2.45
C SER A 91 -25.02 11.57 -2.82
N ALA A 92 -25.57 11.76 -4.03
CA ALA A 92 -26.10 13.06 -4.47
C ALA A 92 -27.33 13.52 -3.67
N ALA A 93 -28.14 12.59 -3.15
CA ALA A 93 -29.27 12.92 -2.29
C ALA A 93 -28.82 13.42 -0.90
N VAL A 94 -27.73 12.87 -0.35
CA VAL A 94 -27.13 13.35 0.91
C VAL A 94 -26.54 14.75 0.75
N GLU A 95 -25.89 15.05 -0.38
CA GLU A 95 -25.38 16.40 -0.67
C GLU A 95 -26.49 17.45 -0.79
N ASN A 96 -27.64 17.10 -1.39
CA ASN A 96 -28.79 18.02 -1.51
C ASN A 96 -29.49 18.30 -0.17
N LEU A 97 -29.43 17.38 0.80
CA LEU A 97 -29.95 17.61 2.16
C LEU A 97 -29.03 18.54 2.98
N GLY A 98 -27.72 18.55 2.69
CA GLY A 98 -26.74 19.44 3.31
C GLY A 98 -26.85 20.90 2.88
N GLN A 99 -27.50 21.21 1.76
CA GLN A 99 -27.74 22.59 1.29
C GLN A 99 -29.05 23.19 1.81
N ALA A 100 -29.95 22.41 2.41
CA ALA A 100 -31.25 22.88 2.91
C ALA A 100 -31.21 23.43 4.36
N SER A 101 -30.05 23.44 5.01
CA SER A 101 -29.89 23.89 6.40
C SER A 101 -28.79 24.94 6.54
N GLN A 102 -29.02 26.11 5.95
CA GLN A 102 -28.48 27.36 6.50
C GLN A 102 -29.59 28.14 7.19
N PRO A 103 -29.48 28.48 8.49
CA PRO A 103 -30.36 29.45 9.11
C PRO A 103 -29.99 30.83 8.56
N ASP A 104 -30.93 31.41 7.82
CA ASP A 104 -30.85 32.72 7.21
C ASP A 104 -30.87 33.80 8.32
N CYS A 105 -29.69 34.23 8.80
CA CYS A 105 -29.56 35.36 9.71
C CYS A 105 -29.82 36.68 8.97
N ARG A 106 -31.11 37.00 8.76
CA ARG A 106 -31.56 38.32 8.29
C ARG A 106 -31.38 39.37 9.39
N VAL A 107 -30.35 40.20 9.24
CA VAL A 107 -30.32 41.53 9.87
C VAL A 107 -31.25 42.44 9.07
N ASN A 108 -32.25 42.96 9.77
CA ASN A 108 -33.30 43.82 9.26
C ASN A 108 -32.78 45.26 9.13
N SER A 109 -32.75 45.81 7.90
CA SER A 109 -32.70 47.25 7.70
C SER A 109 -33.65 47.65 6.57
N ASN A 110 -34.76 48.26 6.96
CA ASN A 110 -35.77 48.87 6.09
C ASN A 110 -35.21 50.07 5.34
N SER A 111 -35.39 50.13 4.01
CA SER A 111 -35.84 51.34 3.31
C SER A 111 -36.28 51.09 1.86
N SER A 112 -37.61 51.05 1.68
CA SER A 112 -38.44 51.68 0.63
C SER A 112 -37.99 51.80 -0.85
N LYS A 113 -38.93 51.32 -1.71
CA LYS A 113 -39.43 51.86 -3.00
C LYS A 113 -38.78 51.41 -4.34
N ASN A 114 -39.42 50.38 -4.95
CA ASN A 114 -40.17 50.38 -6.24
C ASN A 114 -39.54 50.88 -7.57
N PRO A 115 -40.02 50.44 -8.77
CA PRO A 115 -39.23 49.56 -9.66
C PRO A 115 -39.11 49.98 -11.16
N SER A 116 -38.14 49.36 -11.87
CA SER A 116 -38.06 49.10 -13.35
C SER A 116 -37.94 50.29 -14.34
N PRO A 117 -37.61 50.12 -15.65
CA PRO A 117 -37.00 48.99 -16.39
C PRO A 117 -35.92 49.37 -17.47
N ARG A 118 -35.41 48.34 -18.18
CA ARG A 118 -34.98 48.29 -19.60
C ARG A 118 -33.52 48.63 -20.03
N LYS A 119 -32.96 47.65 -20.76
CA LYS A 119 -32.41 47.68 -22.15
C LYS A 119 -30.89 47.68 -22.43
N THR A 120 -30.46 46.56 -23.04
CA THR A 120 -29.62 46.37 -24.26
C THR A 120 -28.17 46.85 -24.34
N ALA A 121 -27.31 45.85 -24.59
CA ALA A 121 -26.39 45.65 -25.73
C ALA A 121 -25.10 46.49 -25.88
N GLU A 122 -24.00 45.75 -26.13
CA GLU A 122 -22.88 45.99 -27.08
C GLU A 122 -22.07 47.31 -26.96
N SER A 123 -20.79 47.45 -27.29
CA SER A 123 -19.64 46.61 -27.62
C SER A 123 -18.44 47.58 -27.86
N ILE A 124 -17.21 47.05 -27.91
CA ILE A 124 -16.01 47.60 -28.60
C ILE A 124 -15.13 48.69 -27.93
N ALA A 125 -13.93 48.22 -27.54
CA ALA A 125 -12.56 48.76 -27.65
C ALA A 125 -12.27 50.26 -27.88
N THR A 126 -11.28 50.81 -27.16
CA THR A 126 -9.88 51.01 -27.63
C THR A 126 -9.03 51.81 -26.61
N ASN A 127 -7.75 51.41 -26.46
CA ASN A 127 -6.49 52.16 -26.20
C ASN A 127 -6.53 53.44 -25.31
N SER A 128 -5.62 53.72 -24.39
CA SER A 128 -4.20 53.38 -24.22
C SER A 128 -3.66 54.09 -22.96
N ASN A 129 -2.49 53.63 -22.49
CA ASN A 129 -1.40 54.41 -21.87
C ASN A 129 -1.46 54.84 -20.38
N LEU A 130 -0.58 54.24 -19.55
CA LEU A 130 0.71 54.80 -19.06
C LEU A 130 1.09 54.34 -17.60
N VAL A 131 2.22 53.63 -17.51
CA VAL A 131 3.31 53.69 -16.51
C VAL A 131 3.28 52.90 -15.17
N LEU A 132 4.37 52.14 -15.00
CA LEU A 132 4.88 51.32 -13.88
C LEU A 132 5.62 52.14 -12.79
N PRO A 133 5.91 51.52 -11.62
CA PRO A 133 7.30 51.12 -11.30
C PRO A 133 7.38 49.67 -10.75
N THR A 134 8.29 48.79 -11.17
CA THR A 134 9.75 48.67 -10.93
C THR A 134 10.16 48.41 -9.46
N SER A 135 10.44 47.16 -9.09
CA SER A 135 11.80 46.69 -8.70
C SER A 135 11.82 45.20 -8.34
N VAL A 136 12.36 44.35 -9.21
CA VAL A 136 13.67 43.66 -9.13
C VAL A 136 13.61 42.28 -8.47
N VAL A 137 13.89 41.30 -9.32
CA VAL A 137 14.06 39.86 -9.08
C VAL A 137 15.55 39.60 -8.85
N GLU A 138 15.83 38.51 -8.12
CA GLU A 138 16.96 37.58 -8.35
C GLU A 138 18.25 37.74 -7.53
N SER A 139 18.59 36.69 -6.78
CA SER A 139 19.85 35.96 -6.98
C SER A 139 19.90 34.65 -6.20
N LEU A 140 20.18 33.59 -6.95
CA LEU A 140 20.43 32.20 -6.55
C LEU A 140 21.95 31.92 -6.70
N ILE A 141 22.56 31.25 -5.70
CA ILE A 141 23.73 30.30 -5.78
C ILE A 141 25.08 30.97 -6.24
N VAL A 142 26.28 30.83 -5.63
CA VAL A 142 27.15 29.67 -5.31
C VAL A 142 28.36 30.14 -4.41
N PRO A 143 29.42 29.33 -4.14
CA PRO A 143 29.78 28.67 -2.88
C PRO A 143 30.93 29.32 -2.07
N SER A 144 31.23 28.83 -0.85
CA SER A 144 32.61 28.95 -0.32
C SER A 144 33.00 27.85 0.67
N LYS A 145 34.23 27.36 0.49
CA LYS A 145 34.90 26.29 1.25
C LYS A 145 35.65 26.84 2.47
N ASN A 146 35.66 26.03 3.53
CA ASN A 146 36.71 25.82 4.53
C ASN A 146 37.29 27.00 5.37
N SER A 147 36.99 26.94 6.67
CA SER A 147 37.93 26.56 7.77
C SER A 147 37.96 27.53 8.95
N LYS A 148 37.59 27.02 10.14
CA LYS A 148 38.45 26.94 11.34
C LYS A 148 37.72 26.25 12.50
N LYS A 149 38.33 25.15 12.96
CA LYS A 149 38.01 24.44 14.21
C LYS A 149 38.04 25.41 15.39
N ARG A 150 36.97 25.45 16.20
CA ARG A 150 37.03 25.87 17.60
C ARG A 150 36.54 24.73 18.47
N LYS A 151 37.40 24.32 19.41
CA LYS A 151 37.10 23.35 20.47
C LYS A 151 36.02 23.93 21.38
N CYS A 152 34.96 23.16 21.62
CA CYS A 152 33.99 23.44 22.69
C CYS A 152 34.33 22.52 23.87
N GLY A 153 34.68 23.13 25.00
CA GLY A 153 34.81 22.46 26.30
C GLY A 153 33.46 22.43 27.01
N GLN A 154 33.16 21.27 27.60
CA GLN A 154 32.19 21.00 28.67
C GLN A 154 30.92 21.87 28.75
N CYS A 155 29.80 21.29 28.33
CA CYS A 155 28.47 21.69 28.77
C CYS A 155 28.00 20.67 29.82
N THR A 156 27.92 21.10 31.07
CA THR A 156 27.21 20.41 32.16
C THR A 156 25.75 20.21 31.76
N GLN A 157 25.28 18.97 31.78
CA GLN A 157 23.85 18.67 31.56
C GLN A 157 23.04 19.12 32.79
N PRO A 158 21.85 19.73 32.60
CA PRO A 158 20.87 19.84 33.69
C PRO A 158 20.31 18.45 34.03
N PRO A 159 19.83 18.22 35.26
CA PRO A 159 19.38 16.90 35.69
C PRO A 159 18.15 16.47 34.91
N GLU A 160 18.19 15.24 34.39
CA GLU A 160 17.03 14.54 33.84
C GLU A 160 16.01 14.33 34.96
N SER A 161 14.95 15.13 34.95
CA SER A 161 13.73 14.79 35.67
C SER A 161 13.02 13.70 34.89
N GLU A 162 13.02 12.48 35.43
CA GLU A 162 12.19 11.37 34.97
C GLU A 162 10.71 11.77 35.08
N VAL A 163 10.16 12.28 33.99
CA VAL A 163 8.71 12.40 33.81
C VAL A 163 8.24 11.02 33.38
N ASN A 164 7.50 10.35 34.26
CA ASN A 164 6.71 9.17 33.91
C ASN A 164 5.70 9.57 32.83
N ASP A 165 6.10 9.44 31.55
CA ASP A 165 5.26 9.57 30.38
C ASP A 165 4.29 8.38 30.32
N THR A 166 3.28 8.38 31.19
CA THR A 166 2.03 7.73 30.83
C THR A 166 1.47 8.51 29.64
N PRO A 167 1.37 7.93 28.43
CA PRO A 167 0.88 8.67 27.29
C PRO A 167 -0.53 9.16 27.62
N ALA A 168 -0.76 10.46 27.50
CA ALA A 168 -2.08 11.05 27.66
C ALA A 168 -3.12 10.22 26.88
N PRO A 169 -4.34 10.03 27.41
CA PRO A 169 -5.37 9.27 26.73
C PRO A 169 -5.51 9.72 25.26
N PHE A 170 -5.48 8.77 24.32
CA PHE A 170 -5.76 9.10 22.94
C PHE A 170 -7.26 9.28 22.79
N GLU A 171 -7.71 10.53 22.76
CA GLU A 171 -9.09 10.84 22.44
C GLU A 171 -9.39 10.40 21.00
N PRO A 172 -10.45 9.60 20.77
CA PRO A 172 -10.86 9.19 19.44
C PRO A 172 -11.13 10.39 18.54
N PHE A 173 -10.86 10.26 17.24
CA PHE A 173 -11.34 11.25 16.28
C PHE A 173 -12.84 11.02 16.09
N THR A 174 -13.64 11.98 16.54
CA THR A 174 -15.09 11.99 16.38
C THR A 174 -15.49 12.46 14.98
N LEU A 175 -16.79 12.44 14.70
CA LEU A 175 -17.39 12.92 13.45
C LEU A 175 -16.80 14.27 13.04
N GLU A 176 -16.30 14.35 11.80
CA GLU A 176 -15.77 15.56 11.16
C GLU A 176 -14.53 16.20 11.82
N SER A 177 -13.97 15.59 12.87
CA SER A 177 -12.80 16.11 13.59
C SER A 177 -11.46 15.80 12.93
N PHE A 178 -11.47 15.26 11.70
CA PHE A 178 -10.26 14.85 11.00
C PHE A 178 -10.34 15.05 9.49
N GLU A 179 -9.17 15.15 8.87
CA GLU A 179 -8.98 15.21 7.43
C GLU A 179 -8.19 14.00 6.93
N VAL A 180 -8.48 13.56 5.70
CA VAL A 180 -7.67 12.55 5.01
C VAL A 180 -6.61 13.26 4.17
N VAL A 181 -5.34 12.89 4.38
CA VAL A 181 -4.20 13.49 3.68
C VAL A 181 -3.44 12.41 2.93
N LEU A 182 -3.24 12.62 1.61
CA LEU A 182 -2.35 11.81 0.79
C LEU A 182 -0.89 12.15 1.11
N LEU A 183 -0.10 11.15 1.50
CA LEU A 183 1.34 11.29 1.65
C LEU A 183 2.04 10.83 0.38
N VAL A 184 2.93 11.67 -0.13
CA VAL A 184 3.78 11.42 -1.30
C VAL A 184 5.22 11.31 -0.85
N ASP A 185 5.93 10.25 -1.22
CA ASP A 185 7.35 10.14 -0.88
C ASP A 185 8.18 11.25 -1.56
N THR A 186 9.20 11.72 -0.86
CA THR A 186 10.19 12.68 -1.38
C THR A 186 10.80 12.30 -2.73
N ALA A 187 11.01 11.00 -3.01
CA ALA A 187 11.52 10.51 -4.29
C ALA A 187 10.53 10.70 -5.44
N GLU A 188 9.22 10.77 -5.15
CA GLU A 188 8.16 10.98 -6.14
C GLU A 188 7.80 12.46 -6.35
N GLN A 189 8.53 13.39 -5.74
CA GLN A 189 8.26 14.82 -5.92
C GLN A 189 8.42 15.26 -7.38
N GLY A 190 9.33 14.64 -8.13
CA GLY A 190 9.48 14.87 -9.58
C GLY A 190 8.23 14.42 -10.36
N PHE A 191 7.66 13.27 -10.01
CA PHE A 191 6.41 12.78 -10.58
C PHE A 191 5.26 13.75 -10.28
N LEU A 192 5.09 14.14 -9.01
CA LEU A 192 4.05 15.07 -8.58
C LEU A 192 4.14 16.41 -9.33
N THR A 193 5.35 16.96 -9.46
CA THR A 193 5.57 18.22 -10.20
C THR A 193 5.21 18.09 -11.68
N SER A 194 5.41 16.90 -12.28
CA SER A 194 5.08 16.66 -13.69
C SER A 194 3.58 16.63 -13.96
N VAL A 195 2.77 16.14 -13.01
CA VAL A 195 1.33 15.95 -13.18
C VAL A 195 0.50 17.14 -12.69
N THR A 196 1.01 17.90 -11.71
CA THR A 196 0.31 19.08 -11.16
C THR A 196 0.43 20.35 -12.01
N LYS A 197 1.35 20.37 -12.97
CA LYS A 197 1.47 21.43 -13.98
C LYS A 197 0.49 21.28 -15.14
N ASP A 198 -0.21 20.15 -15.21
CA ASP A 198 -1.17 19.87 -16.27
C ASP A 198 -2.53 20.46 -15.88
N ASP A 199 -3.01 21.43 -16.65
CA ASP A 199 -4.30 22.11 -16.40
C ASP A 199 -5.50 21.14 -16.42
N ALA A 200 -5.35 19.94 -17.00
CA ALA A 200 -6.39 18.91 -16.98
C ALA A 200 -6.46 18.14 -15.65
N VAL A 201 -5.60 18.44 -14.68
CA VAL A 201 -5.54 17.80 -13.36
C VAL A 201 -5.97 18.79 -12.29
N ASP A 202 -7.25 18.70 -11.91
CA ASP A 202 -7.80 19.49 -10.82
C ASP A 202 -7.49 18.82 -9.46
N VAL A 203 -6.54 19.41 -8.73
CA VAL A 203 -6.10 18.89 -7.42
C VAL A 203 -6.92 19.52 -6.31
N ARG A 204 -8.09 18.96 -6.06
CA ARG A 204 -8.97 19.38 -4.94
C ARG A 204 -8.66 18.71 -3.60
N ILE A 205 -7.67 17.83 -3.58
CA ILE A 205 -7.39 16.92 -2.47
C ILE A 205 -6.11 17.36 -1.76
N LYS A 206 -6.11 17.27 -0.42
CA LYS A 206 -4.93 17.58 0.40
C LYS A 206 -3.88 16.49 0.27
N TYR A 207 -2.64 16.91 0.02
CA TYR A 207 -1.49 16.03 0.00
C TYR A 207 -0.28 16.70 0.66
N GLU A 208 0.66 15.87 1.10
CA GLU A 208 1.94 16.31 1.66
C GLU A 208 3.09 15.47 1.13
N VAL A 209 4.22 16.12 0.85
CA VAL A 209 5.46 15.43 0.52
C VAL A 209 6.23 15.14 1.81
N ARG A 210 6.48 13.87 2.09
CA ARG A 210 7.19 13.40 3.30
C ARG A 210 8.18 12.29 2.93
N HIS A 211 9.16 12.05 3.79
CA HIS A 211 10.03 10.88 3.62
C HIS A 211 9.34 9.63 4.17
N LEU A 212 8.93 8.73 3.29
CA LEU A 212 8.34 7.44 3.63
C LEU A 212 9.43 6.37 3.73
N LYS A 213 9.35 5.55 4.79
CA LYS A 213 10.30 4.44 4.98
C LYS A 213 10.01 3.24 4.09
N VAL A 214 8.79 3.14 3.57
CA VAL A 214 8.32 2.06 2.68
C VAL A 214 7.16 2.62 1.85
N GLY A 215 7.06 2.16 0.60
CA GLY A 215 6.08 2.65 -0.36
C GLY A 215 6.36 4.06 -0.85
N ASP A 216 5.65 4.43 -1.91
CA ASP A 216 5.75 5.71 -2.59
C ASP A 216 4.59 6.64 -2.24
N TYR A 217 3.44 6.05 -1.89
CA TYR A 217 2.26 6.80 -1.44
C TYR A 217 1.57 6.08 -0.29
N ALA A 218 1.03 6.86 0.64
CA ALA A 218 0.26 6.38 1.78
C ALA A 218 -0.82 7.39 2.14
N TRP A 219 -1.71 7.06 3.08
CA TRP A 219 -2.70 8.00 3.59
C TRP A 219 -2.72 8.02 5.10
N ILE A 220 -3.03 9.19 5.64
CA ILE A 220 -3.27 9.38 7.07
C ILE A 220 -4.63 10.05 7.28
N ALA A 221 -5.24 9.78 8.42
CA ALA A 221 -6.26 10.64 9.01
C ALA A 221 -5.58 11.55 10.03
N ARG A 222 -5.73 12.87 9.88
CA ARG A 222 -5.19 13.86 10.81
C ARG A 222 -6.32 14.53 11.58
N GLY A 223 -6.29 14.41 12.90
CA GLY A 223 -7.23 15.12 13.77
C GLY A 223 -6.83 16.58 14.00
N GLU A 224 -7.74 17.41 14.51
CA GLU A 224 -7.51 18.83 14.80
C GLU A 224 -6.31 19.11 15.72
N CYS A 225 -6.05 18.21 16.67
CA CYS A 225 -4.89 18.27 17.57
C CYS A 225 -3.54 17.94 16.90
N GLY A 226 -3.52 17.72 15.58
CA GLY A 226 -2.33 17.35 14.81
C GLY A 226 -1.90 15.89 14.97
N ARG A 227 -2.65 15.07 15.73
CA ARG A 227 -2.40 13.63 15.82
C ARG A 227 -2.77 12.95 14.50
N GLU A 228 -2.03 11.92 14.13
CA GLU A 228 -2.13 11.26 12.83
C GLU A 228 -2.31 9.75 13.00
N LEU A 229 -3.34 9.20 12.38
CA LEU A 229 -3.59 7.75 12.29
C LEU A 229 -3.29 7.28 10.87
N MET A 230 -2.57 6.16 10.74
CA MET A 230 -2.21 5.58 9.46
C MET A 230 -3.40 4.83 8.85
N LEU A 231 -3.80 5.17 7.63
CA LEU A 231 -4.84 4.44 6.90
C LEU A 231 -4.29 3.12 6.35
N PRO A 232 -5.14 2.08 6.16
CA PRO A 232 -4.69 0.72 5.84
C PRO A 232 -4.32 0.53 4.36
N TYR A 233 -3.80 1.56 3.69
CA TYR A 233 -3.46 1.56 2.27
C TYR A 233 -2.06 2.11 2.03
N ILE A 234 -1.30 1.43 1.17
CA ILE A 234 0.01 1.85 0.70
C ILE A 234 0.16 1.54 -0.78
N VAL A 235 0.81 2.43 -1.53
CA VAL A 235 1.07 2.26 -2.96
C VAL A 235 2.57 2.23 -3.20
N GLU A 236 3.01 1.27 -4.01
CA GLU A 236 4.30 1.26 -4.68
C GLU A 236 4.05 1.52 -6.16
N ARG A 237 4.55 2.63 -6.69
CA ARG A 237 4.48 2.97 -8.10
C ARG A 237 5.68 2.38 -8.82
N LYS A 238 5.42 1.75 -9.95
CA LYS A 238 6.47 1.17 -10.79
C LYS A 238 6.20 1.47 -12.25
N ARG A 239 7.14 2.14 -12.91
CA ARG A 239 7.10 2.24 -14.36
C ARG A 239 7.50 0.92 -14.98
N LEU A 240 6.85 0.54 -16.09
CA LEU A 240 7.04 -0.78 -16.69
C LEU A 240 8.50 -1.02 -17.15
N ASP A 241 9.18 0.03 -17.62
CA ASP A 241 10.61 0.01 -17.98
C ASP A 241 11.52 -0.24 -16.76
N ASP A 242 11.17 0.31 -15.59
CA ASP A 242 11.89 0.09 -14.33
C ASP A 242 11.65 -1.29 -13.72
N VAL A 243 10.58 -1.99 -14.11
CA VAL A 243 10.32 -3.35 -13.61
C VAL A 243 11.43 -4.30 -14.06
N MET A 244 11.86 -4.25 -15.32
CA MET A 244 12.85 -5.20 -15.82
C MET A 244 14.23 -5.00 -15.17
N SER A 245 14.66 -3.75 -15.01
CA SER A 245 15.92 -3.42 -14.34
C SER A 245 15.89 -3.84 -12.87
N SER A 246 14.78 -3.59 -12.17
CA SER A 246 14.61 -3.96 -10.77
C SER A 246 14.45 -5.47 -10.52
N ILE A 247 14.00 -6.23 -11.52
CA ILE A 247 14.02 -7.71 -11.45
C ILE A 247 15.47 -8.21 -11.54
N LYS A 248 16.26 -7.67 -12.48
CA LYS A 248 17.64 -8.12 -12.72
C LYS A 248 18.55 -7.84 -11.52
N ASP A 249 18.42 -6.67 -10.89
CA ASP A 249 19.24 -6.30 -9.74
C ASP A 249 18.68 -6.79 -8.39
N GLY A 250 17.54 -7.49 -8.40
CA GLY A 250 16.90 -8.05 -7.21
C GLY A 250 16.09 -7.07 -6.38
N ARG A 251 16.10 -5.76 -6.70
CA ARG A 251 15.39 -4.71 -5.95
C ARG A 251 13.88 -4.96 -5.91
N PHE A 252 13.29 -5.49 -6.98
CA PHE A 252 11.85 -5.78 -7.04
C PHE A 252 11.40 -6.76 -5.95
N SER A 253 12.21 -7.78 -5.67
CA SER A 253 11.91 -8.76 -4.61
C SER A 253 12.12 -8.19 -3.22
N GLU A 254 13.14 -7.35 -3.02
CA GLU A 254 13.41 -6.66 -1.75
C GLU A 254 12.31 -5.65 -1.38
N GLN A 255 11.88 -4.83 -2.34
CA GLN A 255 10.81 -3.85 -2.16
C GLN A 255 9.51 -4.54 -1.75
N LYS A 256 9.11 -5.59 -2.49
CA LYS A 256 7.94 -6.41 -2.16
C LYS A 256 8.05 -7.04 -0.77
N PHE A 257 9.23 -7.50 -0.38
CA PHE A 257 9.45 -8.05 0.95
C PHE A 257 9.22 -6.99 2.04
N ARG A 258 9.75 -5.77 1.87
CA ARG A 258 9.53 -4.66 2.82
C ARG A 258 8.07 -4.24 2.92
N LEU A 259 7.37 -4.17 1.79
CA LEU A 259 5.94 -3.89 1.77
C LEU A 259 5.15 -4.96 2.54
N LYS A 260 5.48 -6.24 2.37
CA LYS A 260 4.86 -7.32 3.17
C LYS A 260 5.18 -7.20 4.66
N MET A 261 6.42 -6.89 4.99
CA MET A 261 6.86 -6.73 6.39
C MET A 261 6.27 -5.49 7.07
N SER A 262 5.74 -4.53 6.29
CA SER A 262 5.05 -3.37 6.86
C SER A 262 3.74 -3.72 7.56
N LYS A 263 3.16 -4.91 7.28
CA LYS A 263 1.85 -5.35 7.78
C LYS A 263 0.68 -4.41 7.41
N ILE A 264 0.85 -3.51 6.45
CA ILE A 264 -0.26 -2.72 5.91
C ILE A 264 -1.18 -3.65 5.10
N PRO A 265 -2.50 -3.70 5.38
CA PRO A 265 -3.38 -4.69 4.75
C PRO A 265 -3.50 -4.53 3.23
N ASN A 266 -3.66 -3.29 2.75
CA ASN A 266 -3.94 -3.03 1.33
C ASN A 266 -2.71 -2.45 0.63
N VAL A 267 -1.85 -3.34 0.14
CA VAL A 267 -0.70 -2.97 -0.70
C VAL A 267 -1.12 -2.92 -2.17
N ILE A 268 -0.94 -1.77 -2.81
CA ILE A 268 -1.25 -1.55 -4.21
C ILE A 268 0.06 -1.39 -5.00
N LEU A 269 0.25 -2.22 -6.02
CA LEU A 269 1.29 -2.02 -7.03
C LEU A 269 0.69 -1.21 -8.19
N LEU A 270 1.04 0.07 -8.29
CA LEU A 270 0.59 0.97 -9.35
C LEU A 270 1.56 0.89 -10.53
N VAL A 271 1.19 0.13 -11.56
CA VAL A 271 2.01 -0.11 -12.74
C VAL A 271 1.64 0.89 -13.83
N GLU A 272 2.61 1.72 -14.21
CA GLU A 272 2.48 2.66 -15.30
C GLU A 272 2.99 2.04 -16.61
N TYR A 273 2.08 1.84 -17.56
CA TYR A 273 2.38 1.34 -18.89
C TYR A 273 2.81 2.48 -19.79
N LEU A 274 4.11 2.54 -20.08
CA LEU A 274 4.62 3.22 -21.25
C LEU A 274 4.78 2.18 -22.37
N GLU A 275 4.61 2.58 -23.64
CA GLU A 275 4.84 1.66 -24.77
C GLU A 275 6.25 1.05 -24.68
N MET A 276 6.30 -0.26 -24.44
CA MET A 276 7.55 -1.01 -24.30
C MET A 276 7.86 -1.76 -25.60
N ARG A 277 9.10 -1.63 -26.08
CA ARG A 277 9.66 -2.51 -27.12
C ARG A 277 10.42 -3.67 -26.44
N GLY A 278 10.07 -4.92 -26.77
CA GLY A 278 10.79 -6.12 -26.30
C GLY A 278 9.89 -7.21 -25.69
N ASP A 279 10.51 -8.30 -25.20
CA ASP A 279 9.81 -9.41 -24.55
C ASP A 279 9.32 -9.02 -23.15
N THR A 280 8.01 -8.87 -23.02
CA THR A 280 7.32 -8.45 -21.80
C THR A 280 6.88 -9.63 -20.93
N LYS A 281 7.06 -10.88 -21.36
CA LYS A 281 6.60 -12.08 -20.63
C LYS A 281 7.16 -12.15 -19.21
N THR A 282 8.45 -11.84 -19.03
CA THR A 282 9.09 -11.85 -17.71
C THR A 282 8.49 -10.81 -16.77
N ILE A 283 8.15 -9.63 -17.30
CA ILE A 283 7.54 -8.53 -16.55
C ILE A 283 6.13 -8.93 -16.11
N TYR A 284 5.29 -9.40 -17.05
CA TYR A 284 3.94 -9.84 -16.75
C TYR A 284 3.92 -11.02 -15.76
N GLN A 285 4.85 -11.95 -15.87
CA GLN A 285 4.97 -13.04 -14.90
C GLN A 285 5.35 -12.52 -13.50
N ALA A 286 6.25 -11.54 -13.41
CA ALA A 286 6.63 -10.92 -12.13
C ALA A 286 5.45 -10.16 -11.49
N ILE A 287 4.66 -9.44 -12.29
CA ILE A 287 3.43 -8.76 -11.87
C ILE A 287 2.40 -9.79 -11.41
N ALA A 288 2.16 -10.85 -12.19
CA ALA A 288 1.24 -11.92 -11.84
C ALA A 288 1.64 -12.63 -10.53
N ASN A 289 2.94 -12.91 -10.35
CA ASN A 289 3.46 -13.46 -9.09
C ASN A 289 3.23 -12.50 -7.91
N THR A 290 3.32 -11.18 -8.15
CA THR A 290 3.08 -10.17 -7.13
C THR A 290 1.59 -10.06 -6.77
N MET A 291 0.70 -10.22 -7.75
CA MET A 291 -0.74 -10.30 -7.49
C MET A 291 -1.12 -11.57 -6.72
N VAL A 292 -0.67 -12.75 -7.20
CA VAL A 292 -1.13 -14.04 -6.68
C VAL A 292 -0.38 -14.47 -5.41
N GLN A 293 0.94 -14.37 -5.39
CA GLN A 293 1.76 -14.76 -4.23
C GLN A 293 2.03 -13.59 -3.29
N GLY A 294 2.05 -12.37 -3.85
CA GLY A 294 2.19 -11.16 -3.06
C GLY A 294 0.92 -10.77 -2.32
N LEU A 295 -0.24 -11.15 -2.88
CA LEU A 295 -1.57 -10.66 -2.49
C LEU A 295 -1.67 -9.13 -2.61
N PHE A 296 -0.91 -8.55 -3.54
CA PHE A 296 -0.96 -7.12 -3.80
C PHE A 296 -2.07 -6.84 -4.81
N THR A 297 -2.73 -5.70 -4.66
CA THR A 297 -3.63 -5.18 -5.67
C THR A 297 -2.82 -4.54 -6.79
N VAL A 298 -2.87 -5.07 -8.01
CA VAL A 298 -2.17 -4.45 -9.15
C VAL A 298 -3.07 -3.47 -9.86
N LYS A 299 -2.79 -2.16 -9.84
CA LYS A 299 -3.50 -1.16 -10.63
C LYS A 299 -2.65 -0.76 -11.82
N GLU A 300 -3.21 -0.89 -13.01
CA GLU A 300 -2.53 -0.51 -14.25
C GLU A 300 -3.04 0.85 -14.74
N THR A 301 -2.12 1.70 -15.20
CA THR A 301 -2.44 3.03 -15.75
C THR A 301 -1.64 3.30 -17.01
N LYS A 302 -2.22 4.01 -17.98
CA LYS A 302 -1.57 4.24 -19.29
C LYS A 302 -0.48 5.31 -19.28
N ASN A 303 -0.45 6.16 -18.26
CA ASN A 303 0.51 7.25 -18.12
C ASN A 303 0.47 7.80 -16.69
N ASN A 304 1.42 8.69 -16.40
CA ASN A 304 1.55 9.41 -15.15
C ASN A 304 0.28 10.18 -14.74
N ILE A 305 -0.42 10.82 -15.68
CA ILE A 305 -1.65 11.56 -15.39
C ILE A 305 -2.74 10.62 -14.87
N GLN A 306 -2.93 9.45 -15.51
CA GLN A 306 -3.89 8.45 -15.03
C GLN A 306 -3.46 7.83 -13.69
N ALA A 307 -2.15 7.63 -13.48
CA ALA A 307 -1.60 7.19 -12.20
C ALA A 307 -1.97 8.18 -11.09
N PHE A 308 -1.79 9.49 -11.33
CA PHE A 308 -2.12 10.51 -10.35
C PHE A 308 -3.63 10.65 -10.14
N ARG A 309 -4.45 10.65 -11.21
CA ARG A 309 -5.92 10.63 -11.07
C ARG A 309 -6.41 9.44 -10.26
N TYR A 310 -5.78 8.27 -10.39
CA TYR A 310 -6.10 7.13 -9.55
C TYR A 310 -5.82 7.39 -8.07
N LEU A 311 -4.67 7.99 -7.73
CA LEU A 311 -4.37 8.39 -6.34
C LEU A 311 -5.41 9.39 -5.80
N LEU A 312 -5.83 10.34 -6.62
CA LEU A 312 -6.90 11.28 -6.25
C LEU A 312 -8.22 10.54 -5.99
N SER A 313 -8.65 9.66 -6.90
CA SER A 313 -9.87 8.87 -6.73
C SER A 313 -9.83 7.99 -5.47
N VAL A 314 -8.69 7.38 -5.16
CA VAL A 314 -8.51 6.62 -3.91
C VAL A 314 -8.65 7.54 -2.71
N THR A 315 -8.07 8.74 -2.75
CA THR A 315 -8.18 9.68 -1.63
C THR A 315 -9.62 10.14 -1.40
N SER A 316 -10.36 10.44 -2.47
CA SER A 316 -11.80 10.75 -2.38
C SER A 316 -12.58 9.58 -1.81
N PHE A 317 -12.32 8.36 -2.29
CA PHE A 317 -12.94 7.15 -1.76
C PHE A 317 -12.67 6.98 -0.27
N LEU A 318 -11.43 7.15 0.19
CA LEU A 318 -11.07 7.03 1.61
C LEU A 318 -11.76 8.10 2.45
N THR A 319 -11.84 9.33 1.94
CA THR A 319 -12.54 10.44 2.60
C THR A 319 -14.02 10.10 2.78
N SER A 320 -14.71 9.70 1.72
CA SER A 320 -16.12 9.29 1.78
C SER A 320 -16.33 8.04 2.63
N ALA A 321 -15.42 7.06 2.54
CA ALA A 321 -15.50 5.82 3.29
C ALA A 321 -15.25 6.03 4.78
N LEU A 322 -14.59 7.11 5.20
CA LEU A 322 -14.37 7.45 6.61
C LEU A 322 -15.37 8.48 7.14
N HIS A 323 -16.11 9.15 6.26
CA HIS A 323 -17.15 10.09 6.65
C HIS A 323 -18.16 9.40 7.58
N GLY A 324 -18.52 10.08 8.67
CA GLY A 324 -19.47 9.53 9.64
C GLY A 324 -18.89 8.50 10.62
N LYS A 325 -17.58 8.22 10.61
CA LYS A 325 -16.96 7.20 11.49
C LYS A 325 -16.14 7.82 12.62
N ILE A 326 -16.00 7.04 13.69
CA ILE A 326 -15.10 7.32 14.81
C ILE A 326 -13.77 6.59 14.58
N LEU A 327 -12.65 7.30 14.66
CA LEU A 327 -11.32 6.70 14.53
C LEU A 327 -10.68 6.55 15.91
N GLU A 328 -10.41 5.31 16.31
CA GLU A 328 -9.73 4.98 17.56
C GLU A 328 -8.29 4.54 17.30
N ARG A 329 -7.38 4.92 18.21
CA ARG A 329 -6.00 4.43 18.18
C ARG A 329 -5.94 2.93 18.45
N ALA A 330 -5.14 2.23 17.66
CA ALA A 330 -4.72 0.85 17.87
C ALA A 330 -3.20 0.72 17.93
N VAL A 331 -2.71 -0.45 18.34
CA VAL A 331 -1.27 -0.75 18.37
C VAL A 331 -0.78 -1.19 16.98
N GLU A 332 -1.55 -2.06 16.31
CA GLU A 332 -1.27 -2.55 14.97
C GLU A 332 -2.57 -2.57 14.15
N PHE A 333 -2.44 -2.77 12.83
CA PHE A 333 -3.60 -3.05 12.00
C PHE A 333 -4.24 -4.38 12.38
N SER A 334 -5.57 -4.40 12.48
CA SER A 334 -6.33 -5.66 12.59
C SER A 334 -6.22 -6.46 11.29
N ALA A 335 -6.15 -7.79 11.41
CA ALA A 335 -6.16 -8.72 10.27
C ALA A 335 -7.44 -8.59 9.40
N TYR A 336 -8.48 -7.93 9.92
CA TYR A 336 -9.78 -7.73 9.26
C TYR A 336 -10.19 -6.26 9.21
N GLU A 337 -9.25 -5.32 9.37
CA GLU A 337 -9.57 -3.89 9.31
C GLU A 337 -10.01 -3.51 7.91
N ASN A 338 -11.32 -3.52 7.74
CA ASN A 338 -12.01 -3.10 6.56
C ASN A 338 -12.72 -1.80 6.95
N LEU A 339 -12.51 -0.73 6.17
CA LEU A 339 -13.19 0.54 6.36
C LEU A 339 -14.73 0.40 6.32
N SER A 340 -15.23 -0.79 5.97
CA SER A 340 -16.62 -1.23 6.04
C SER A 340 -17.24 -1.27 7.45
N SER A 341 -16.45 -1.23 8.54
CA SER A 341 -17.03 -1.18 9.90
C SER A 341 -17.97 0.02 10.03
N PRO A 342 -19.25 -0.15 10.40
CA PRO A 342 -20.25 0.90 10.23
C PRO A 342 -20.03 2.12 11.13
N VAL A 343 -19.34 1.99 12.27
CA VAL A 343 -19.25 3.06 13.28
C VAL A 343 -17.82 3.37 13.71
N VAL A 344 -17.01 2.35 14.06
CA VAL A 344 -15.66 2.55 14.61
C VAL A 344 -14.60 1.90 13.72
N VAL A 345 -13.55 2.66 13.39
CA VAL A 345 -12.36 2.15 12.71
C VAL A 345 -11.17 2.31 13.66
N ARG A 346 -10.46 1.22 13.89
CA ARG A 346 -9.25 1.19 14.72
C ARG A 346 -8.05 1.32 13.80
N LEU A 347 -7.09 2.19 14.12
CA LEU A 347 -5.93 2.47 13.26
C LEU A 347 -4.68 2.75 14.09
N PRO A 348 -3.49 2.30 13.66
CA PRO A 348 -2.25 2.61 14.36
C PRO A 348 -1.87 4.08 14.18
N GLU A 349 -1.22 4.64 15.20
CA GLU A 349 -0.66 5.99 15.13
C GLU A 349 0.49 6.06 14.11
N PHE A 350 0.44 7.04 13.20
CA PHE A 350 1.38 7.16 12.09
C PHE A 350 2.84 7.21 12.54
N LYS A 351 3.16 8.08 13.52
CA LYS A 351 4.54 8.27 14.01
C LYS A 351 5.13 6.98 14.58
N SER A 352 4.35 6.30 15.42
CA SER A 352 4.73 5.03 16.06
C SER A 352 4.88 3.92 15.02
N PHE A 353 3.93 3.83 14.09
CA PHE A 353 3.92 2.85 13.02
C PHE A 353 5.12 2.98 12.08
N ILE A 354 5.36 4.18 11.53
CA ILE A 354 6.50 4.44 10.63
C ILE A 354 7.83 4.27 11.36
N SER A 355 7.91 4.57 12.66
CA SER A 355 9.12 4.34 13.45
C SER A 355 9.55 2.87 13.41
N GLY A 356 8.61 1.94 13.51
CA GLY A 356 8.83 0.49 13.40
C GLY A 356 9.26 0.00 12.01
N LEU A 357 9.04 0.77 10.94
CA LEU A 357 9.43 0.43 9.56
C LEU A 357 10.87 0.83 9.21
N GLY A 358 11.67 1.21 10.21
CA GLY A 358 13.09 1.55 10.07
C GLY A 358 13.89 0.50 9.29
N LYS A 359 14.81 0.96 8.42
CA LYS A 359 15.79 0.09 7.76
C LYS A 359 16.74 -0.62 8.75
N ILE A 360 16.81 -0.14 9.99
CA ILE A 360 17.64 -0.70 11.04
C ILE A 360 16.82 -1.74 11.80
N ARG A 361 16.94 -2.98 11.35
CA ARG A 361 16.52 -4.14 12.14
C ARG A 361 17.71 -4.59 12.98
N SER A 362 17.55 -4.65 14.29
CA SER A 362 18.50 -5.35 15.14
C SER A 362 18.45 -6.83 14.81
N PHE A 363 19.59 -7.42 14.45
CA PHE A 363 19.70 -8.86 14.27
C PHE A 363 20.27 -9.48 15.54
N THR A 364 19.70 -10.60 15.97
CA THR A 364 20.38 -11.47 16.92
C THR A 364 21.67 -12.01 16.30
N SER A 365 22.64 -12.42 17.11
CA SER A 365 23.87 -13.06 16.59
C SER A 365 23.57 -14.25 15.68
N LYS A 366 22.52 -15.01 15.99
CA LYS A 366 22.02 -16.12 15.17
C LYS A 366 21.52 -15.67 13.80
N GLU A 367 20.67 -14.64 13.74
CA GLU A 367 20.16 -14.11 12.48
C GLU A 367 21.28 -13.50 11.63
N MET A 368 22.21 -12.78 12.26
CA MET A 368 23.36 -12.20 11.55
C MET A 368 24.27 -13.30 11.01
N PHE A 369 24.56 -14.32 11.81
CA PHE A 369 25.35 -15.47 11.37
C PHE A 369 24.65 -16.25 10.25
N THR A 370 23.33 -16.42 10.33
CA THR A 370 22.54 -17.01 9.24
C THR A 370 22.73 -16.24 7.93
N LYS A 371 22.65 -14.90 8.00
CA LYS A 371 22.86 -14.03 6.84
C LYS A 371 24.26 -14.15 6.26
N GLN A 372 25.29 -14.25 7.10
CA GLN A 372 26.67 -14.47 6.68
C GLN A 372 26.82 -15.79 5.92
N LEU A 373 26.27 -16.89 6.46
CA LEU A 373 26.33 -18.21 5.82
C LEU A 373 25.64 -18.23 4.45
N VAL A 374 24.50 -17.56 4.28
CA VAL A 374 23.79 -17.49 2.99
C VAL A 374 24.62 -16.80 1.89
N GLN A 375 25.64 -16.01 2.23
CA GLN A 375 26.54 -15.41 1.22
C GLN A 375 27.52 -16.44 0.62
N LEU A 376 27.67 -17.61 1.23
CA LEU A 376 28.62 -18.62 0.77
C LEU A 376 27.96 -19.55 -0.26
N ASN A 377 28.69 -19.84 -1.34
CA ASN A 377 28.20 -20.67 -2.43
C ASN A 377 27.73 -22.05 -1.93
N GLY A 378 26.51 -22.42 -2.31
CA GLY A 378 25.91 -23.72 -1.95
C GLY A 378 25.12 -23.74 -0.64
N LEU A 379 25.11 -22.64 0.14
CA LEU A 379 24.30 -22.50 1.34
C LEU A 379 22.99 -21.74 1.05
N SER A 380 21.90 -22.49 0.99
CA SER A 380 20.55 -21.92 0.99
C SER A 380 20.16 -21.42 2.38
N ALA A 381 19.08 -20.62 2.45
CA ALA A 381 18.50 -20.17 3.71
C ALA A 381 18.19 -21.34 4.66
N ASP A 382 17.62 -22.45 4.17
CA ASP A 382 17.32 -23.62 4.99
C ASP A 382 18.58 -24.28 5.56
N LYS A 383 19.66 -24.40 4.77
CA LYS A 383 20.94 -24.93 5.26
C LYS A 383 21.53 -24.02 6.33
N ALA A 384 21.61 -22.72 6.04
CA ALA A 384 22.14 -21.73 6.97
C ALA A 384 21.33 -21.67 8.27
N TRP A 385 20.00 -21.71 8.20
CA TRP A 385 19.12 -21.73 9.37
C TRP A 385 19.31 -22.99 10.20
N THR A 386 19.48 -24.15 9.56
CA THR A 386 19.72 -25.42 10.24
C THR A 386 21.05 -25.40 10.98
N ILE A 387 22.13 -24.96 10.31
CA ILE A 387 23.46 -24.83 10.92
C ILE A 387 23.40 -23.88 12.12
N THR A 388 22.85 -22.69 11.95
CA THR A 388 22.77 -21.68 13.01
C THR A 388 21.79 -22.02 14.13
N SER A 389 20.86 -22.95 13.88
CA SER A 389 20.02 -23.50 14.94
C SER A 389 20.78 -24.46 15.85
N LYS A 390 21.81 -25.13 15.31
CA LYS A 390 22.75 -25.93 16.12
C LYS A 390 23.86 -25.07 16.73
N TYR A 391 24.38 -24.09 15.98
CA TYR A 391 25.47 -23.21 16.39
C TYR A 391 25.07 -21.75 16.23
N ALA A 392 24.54 -21.15 17.31
CA ALA A 392 23.90 -19.84 17.24
C ALA A 392 24.84 -18.67 16.92
N THR A 393 26.16 -18.85 17.02
CA THR A 393 27.17 -17.81 16.79
C THR A 393 28.34 -18.34 15.97
N PRO A 394 29.11 -17.45 15.29
CA PRO A 394 30.33 -17.86 14.61
C PRO A 394 31.33 -18.53 15.54
N MET A 395 31.45 -18.06 16.79
CA MET A 395 32.39 -18.64 17.77
C MET A 395 32.00 -20.08 18.14
N ALA A 396 30.73 -20.32 18.47
CA ALA A 396 30.24 -21.67 18.75
C ALA A 396 30.39 -22.61 17.54
N PHE A 397 30.30 -22.08 16.33
CA PHE A 397 30.56 -22.84 15.11
C PHE A 397 32.04 -23.19 14.96
N ILE A 398 32.95 -22.23 15.19
CA ILE A 398 34.40 -22.42 15.08
C ILE A 398 34.86 -23.47 16.10
N GLU A 399 34.46 -23.35 17.36
CA GLU A 399 34.81 -24.30 18.43
C GLU A 399 34.35 -25.73 18.05
N ALA A 400 33.11 -25.87 17.58
CA ALA A 400 32.59 -27.17 17.16
C ALA A 400 33.31 -27.72 15.92
N ALA A 401 33.71 -26.85 14.98
CA ALA A 401 34.45 -27.26 13.78
C ALA A 401 35.85 -27.77 14.14
N GLU A 402 36.55 -27.09 15.05
CA GLU A 402 37.89 -27.48 15.53
C GLU A 402 37.85 -28.82 16.28
N GLU A 403 36.84 -29.03 17.12
CA GLU A 403 36.68 -30.27 17.89
C GLU A 403 36.32 -31.47 17.01
N ASN A 404 35.45 -31.29 16.02
CA ASN A 404 34.81 -32.40 15.29
C ASN A 404 35.34 -32.60 13.86
N GLY A 405 36.21 -31.73 13.37
CA GLY A 405 36.88 -31.85 12.08
C GLY A 405 35.99 -31.57 10.85
N PRO A 406 36.50 -31.78 9.62
CA PRO A 406 35.92 -31.22 8.40
C PRO A 406 34.55 -31.77 7.99
N LEU A 407 34.14 -32.94 8.48
CA LEU A 407 32.89 -33.61 8.10
C LEU A 407 31.77 -33.47 9.14
N PHE A 408 31.95 -32.65 10.18
CA PHE A 408 31.03 -32.54 11.31
C PHE A 408 29.59 -32.07 10.96
N LEU A 409 29.38 -31.49 9.77
CA LEU A 409 28.06 -31.10 9.27
C LEU A 409 27.51 -32.05 8.20
N ALA A 410 28.28 -33.05 7.74
CA ALA A 410 27.94 -33.82 6.56
C ALA A 410 26.57 -34.52 6.67
N ASP A 411 26.24 -35.04 7.85
CA ASP A 411 24.98 -35.73 8.14
C ASP A 411 23.89 -34.83 8.71
N LEU A 412 24.14 -33.53 8.89
CA LEU A 412 23.13 -32.60 9.39
C LEU A 412 21.99 -32.48 8.37
N GLU A 413 20.77 -32.79 8.81
CA GLU A 413 19.57 -32.77 7.98
C GLU A 413 18.91 -31.39 7.99
N TYR A 414 18.46 -30.92 6.82
CA TYR A 414 17.81 -29.62 6.63
C TYR A 414 16.55 -29.70 5.78
N GLY A 415 15.68 -28.69 5.97
CA GLY A 415 14.45 -28.50 5.21
C GLY A 415 13.39 -29.57 5.47
N LEU A 416 12.22 -29.42 4.83
CA LEU A 416 11.06 -30.32 5.05
C LEU A 416 11.27 -31.76 4.56
N LEU A 417 12.27 -31.98 3.71
CA LEU A 417 12.60 -33.29 3.15
C LEU A 417 13.78 -33.96 3.88
N ASN A 418 14.26 -33.37 4.99
CA ASN A 418 15.38 -33.88 5.79
C ASN A 418 16.60 -34.28 4.93
N ARG A 419 16.98 -33.41 3.99
CA ARG A 419 18.15 -33.66 3.14
C ARG A 419 19.42 -33.42 3.95
N ARG A 420 20.47 -34.19 3.69
CA ARG A 420 21.77 -33.97 4.34
C ARG A 420 22.53 -32.81 3.70
N ILE A 421 23.24 -32.01 4.52
CA ILE A 421 24.12 -30.93 4.04
C ILE A 421 25.22 -31.47 3.12
N GLY A 422 25.77 -32.63 3.48
CA GLY A 422 26.76 -33.35 2.69
C GLY A 422 28.21 -32.92 2.97
N PRO A 423 29.16 -33.80 2.60
CA PRO A 423 30.57 -33.66 2.98
C PRO A 423 31.24 -32.45 2.33
N THR A 424 30.89 -32.11 1.09
CA THR A 424 31.50 -30.99 0.36
C THR A 424 31.30 -29.65 1.07
N ILE A 425 30.06 -29.35 1.48
CA ILE A 425 29.74 -28.10 2.16
C ILE A 425 30.36 -28.07 3.56
N SER A 426 30.32 -29.20 4.27
CA SER A 426 30.96 -29.34 5.58
C SER A 426 32.45 -28.99 5.51
N SER A 427 33.17 -29.61 4.57
CA SER A 427 34.61 -29.38 4.40
C SER A 427 34.94 -27.95 3.98
N VAL A 428 34.14 -27.35 3.10
CA VAL A 428 34.33 -25.96 2.66
C VAL A 428 34.14 -24.99 3.83
N LEU A 429 33.09 -25.18 4.63
CA LEU A 429 32.83 -24.33 5.80
C LEU A 429 33.90 -24.49 6.88
N HIS A 430 34.28 -25.72 7.20
CA HIS A 430 35.39 -25.98 8.12
C HIS A 430 36.65 -25.25 7.65
N LYS A 431 37.04 -25.44 6.38
CA LYS A 431 38.20 -24.73 5.81
C LYS A 431 38.07 -23.20 5.94
N PHE A 432 36.91 -22.63 5.62
CA PHE A 432 36.68 -21.19 5.69
C PHE A 432 36.90 -20.62 7.09
N TYR A 433 36.41 -21.33 8.12
CA TYR A 433 36.49 -20.88 9.52
C TYR A 433 37.77 -21.28 10.25
N SER A 434 38.49 -22.31 9.77
CA SER A 434 39.76 -22.76 10.36
C SER A 434 41.00 -22.15 9.70
N THR A 435 40.87 -21.45 8.57
CA THR A 435 42.04 -20.80 7.95
C THR A 435 42.38 -19.53 8.74
N SER A 436 43.53 -19.54 9.40
CA SER A 436 44.10 -18.39 10.14
C SER A 436 44.50 -17.28 9.16
N VAL A 437 43.54 -16.49 8.69
CA VAL A 437 43.82 -15.24 7.97
C VAL A 437 43.01 -14.13 8.63
N PHE A 438 43.46 -13.73 9.82
CA PHE A 438 43.35 -12.36 10.31
C PHE A 438 44.65 -12.00 11.02
#